data_AF-A0A1F9FSA8-F1
#
_entry.id   AF-A0A1F9FSA8-F1
#
_cell.length_a   1.000
_cell.length_b   1.000
_cell.length_c   1.000
_cell.angle_alpha   90.00
_cell.angle_beta   90.00
_cell.angle_gamma   90.00
#
_symmetry.space_group_name_H-M   'P 1'
#
loop_
_entity.id
_entity.type
_entity.pdbx_description
1 polymer ?
#
loop_
_entity_poly.entity_id
_entity_poly.type
_entity_poly.pdbx_seq_one_letter_code
_entity_poly.pdbx_strand_id
1 'polypeptide(L)' 'MREPWPSVVTGAQLAHARYAPGSSLVVTSEMNDGGVVFGDGIEDDHLELAWGQTVTVRAAPQALRLVA' A
#
# COMPACT_ATOMS: atom_id res chain seq x y z
N MET A 1 1.80 11.57 1.57
CA MET A 1 0.71 10.72 1.00
C MET A 1 0.02 11.52 -0.08
N ARG A 2 -0.02 11.02 -1.32
CA ARG A 2 -0.84 11.63 -2.38
C ARG A 2 -2.22 10.98 -2.30
N GLU A 3 -3.30 11.77 -2.37
CA GLU A 3 -4.65 11.21 -2.49
C GLU A 3 -4.71 10.30 -3.72
N PRO A 4 -5.50 9.20 -3.70
CA PRO A 4 -5.70 8.38 -4.88
C PRO A 4 -6.34 9.25 -5.97
N TRP A 5 -5.55 9.68 -6.94
CA TRP A 5 -6.04 10.39 -8.11
C TRP A 5 -6.49 9.34 -9.12
N PRO A 6 -7.80 9.13 -9.31
CA PRO A 6 -8.28 8.21 -10.33
C PRO A 6 -7.81 8.71 -11.69
N SER A 7 -7.08 7.88 -12.43
CA SER A 7 -6.89 8.13 -13.85
C SER A 7 -8.24 7.96 -14.56
N VAL A 8 -8.45 8.68 -15.67
CA VAL A 8 -9.68 8.54 -16.48
C VAL A 8 -9.90 7.09 -16.94
N VAL A 9 -8.82 6.30 -17.05
CA VAL A 9 -8.84 4.94 -17.61
C VAL A 9 -9.02 3.86 -16.54
N THR A 10 -8.41 4.02 -15.36
CA THR A 10 -8.39 2.98 -14.31
C THR A 10 -9.32 3.28 -13.13
N GLY A 11 -9.68 4.55 -12.91
CA GLY A 11 -10.51 4.96 -11.77
C GLY A 11 -9.89 4.64 -10.41
N ALA A 12 -10.67 4.83 -9.35
CA ALA A 12 -10.37 4.37 -8.00
C ALA A 12 -11.71 4.13 -7.28
N GLN A 13 -12.02 2.87 -6.98
CA GLN A 13 -13.29 2.50 -6.35
C GLN A 13 -13.22 2.53 -4.81
N LEU A 14 -12.01 2.55 -4.24
CA LEU A 14 -11.76 2.52 -2.81
C LEU A 14 -10.73 3.61 -2.45
N ALA A 15 -11.17 4.62 -1.71
CA ALA A 15 -10.29 5.70 -1.23
C ALA A 15 -9.81 5.46 0.21
N HIS A 16 -10.66 4.84 1.04
CA HIS A 16 -10.36 4.53 2.43
C HIS A 16 -11.11 3.28 2.87
N ALA A 17 -10.51 2.51 3.77
CA ALA A 17 -11.13 1.36 4.40
C ALA A 17 -10.60 1.19 5.83
N ARG A 18 -11.38 0.51 6.67
CA ARG A 18 -10.95 0.07 8.00
C ARG A 18 -10.88 -1.45 8.02
N TYR A 19 -9.76 -1.97 8.50
CA TYR A 19 -9.54 -3.40 8.64
C TYR A 19 -9.80 -3.84 10.07
N ALA A 20 -10.42 -5.02 10.22
CA ALA A 20 -10.56 -5.66 11.53
C ALA A 20 -9.18 -6.16 12.02
N PRO A 21 -8.99 -6.31 13.35
CA PRO A 21 -7.77 -6.93 13.87
C PRO A 21 -7.47 -8.27 13.19
N GLY A 22 -6.21 -8.48 12.81
CA GLY A 22 -5.77 -9.71 12.13
C GLY A 22 -6.08 -9.77 10.63
N SER A 23 -6.77 -8.76 10.07
CA SER A 23 -6.99 -8.69 8.62
C SER A 23 -5.75 -8.18 7.87
N SER A 24 -5.69 -8.46 6.58
CA SER A 24 -4.62 -8.00 5.67
C SER A 24 -5.19 -7.33 4.42
N LEU A 25 -4.45 -6.36 3.90
CA LEU A 25 -4.64 -5.82 2.55
C LEU A 25 -3.71 -6.58 1.60
N VAL A 26 -4.27 -7.13 0.53
CA VAL A 26 -3.50 -7.81 -0.52
C VAL A 26 -3.65 -7.00 -1.80
N VAL A 27 -2.53 -6.63 -2.42
CA VAL A 27 -2.49 -5.87 -3.67
C VAL A 27 -1.62 -6.61 -4.67
N THR A 28 -2.16 -6.86 -5.86
CA THR A 28 -1.40 -7.38 -7.00
C THR A 28 -1.19 -6.25 -7.99
N SER A 29 0.03 -6.10 -8.49
CA SER A 29 0.34 -5.09 -9.49
C SER A 29 -0.17 -5.51 -10.86
N GLU A 30 -0.97 -4.63 -11.46
CA GLU A 30 -1.33 -4.65 -12.88
C GLU A 30 -0.66 -3.47 -13.60
N MET A 31 0.45 -2.97 -13.06
CA MET A 31 1.25 -1.92 -13.70
C MET A 31 2.32 -2.57 -14.57
N ASN A 32 2.36 -2.20 -15.85
CA ASN A 32 3.38 -2.71 -16.76
C ASN A 32 4.79 -2.26 -16.35
N ASP A 33 4.92 -1.01 -15.88
CA ASP A 33 6.19 -0.39 -15.52
C ASP A 33 6.01 0.55 -14.30
N GLY A 34 7.10 0.78 -13.55
CA GLY A 34 7.17 1.81 -12.51
C GLY A 34 6.32 1.57 -11.26
N GLY A 35 5.85 0.35 -11.02
CA GLY A 35 5.13 -0.01 -9.80
C GLY A 35 6.08 -0.02 -8.61
N VAL A 36 5.75 0.74 -7.56
CA VAL A 36 6.54 0.85 -6.32
C VAL A 36 5.64 0.88 -5.09
N VAL A 37 6.15 0.36 -3.97
CA VAL A 37 5.50 0.41 -2.65
C VAL A 37 6.48 0.96 -1.63
N PHE A 38 6.09 1.98 -0.87
CA PHE A 38 6.92 2.58 0.17
C PHE A 38 6.08 2.97 1.39
N GLY A 39 6.73 3.04 2.55
CA GLY A 39 6.13 3.41 3.84
C GLY A 39 6.49 4.82 4.27
N ASP A 40 5.74 5.38 5.22
CA ASP A 40 6.05 6.64 5.94
C ASP A 40 6.33 7.89 5.07
N GLY A 41 6.00 7.83 3.79
CA GLY A 41 6.28 8.89 2.82
C GLY A 41 7.73 8.93 2.31
N ILE A 42 8.53 7.88 2.55
CA ILE A 42 9.94 7.79 2.16
C ILE A 42 10.04 7.00 0.84
N GLU A 43 9.95 7.68 -0.29
CA GLU A 43 9.94 7.06 -1.63
C GLU A 43 11.28 6.45 -2.04
N ASP A 44 12.39 6.98 -1.53
CA ASP A 44 13.74 6.46 -1.83
C ASP A 44 13.96 5.06 -1.20
N ASP A 45 13.17 4.69 -0.18
CA ASP A 45 13.16 3.35 0.43
C ASP A 45 11.93 2.56 -0.02
N HIS A 46 11.81 2.36 -1.33
CA HIS A 46 10.72 1.62 -1.93
C HIS A 46 11.10 0.17 -2.25
N LEU A 47 10.07 -0.66 -2.36
CA LEU A 47 10.12 -1.96 -3.00
C LEU A 47 9.56 -1.83 -4.41
N GLU A 48 10.25 -2.39 -5.41
CA GLU A 48 9.69 -2.57 -6.75
C GLU A 48 8.53 -3.58 -6.71
N LEU A 49 7.44 -3.25 -7.39
CA LEU A 49 6.25 -4.08 -7.52
C LEU A 49 5.88 -4.23 -9.00
N ALA A 50 6.66 -5.05 -9.71
CA ALA A 50 6.44 -5.34 -11.13
C ALA A 50 5.13 -6.10 -11.37
N TRP A 51 4.71 -6.14 -12.63
CA TRP A 51 3.49 -6.81 -13.07
C TRP A 51 3.34 -8.23 -12.48
N GLY A 52 2.17 -8.51 -11.91
CA GLY A 52 1.82 -9.80 -11.34
C GLY A 52 2.41 -10.08 -9.96
N GLN A 53 3.28 -9.21 -9.42
CA GLN A 53 3.74 -9.34 -8.05
C GLN A 53 2.65 -8.92 -7.06
N THR A 54 2.63 -9.59 -5.91
CA THR A 54 1.66 -9.35 -4.84
C THR A 54 2.36 -8.89 -3.58
N VAL A 55 1.87 -7.80 -2.99
CA VAL A 55 2.24 -7.35 -1.65
C VAL A 55 1.09 -7.62 -0.68
N THR A 56 1.42 -8.06 0.53
CA THR A 56 0.46 -8.23 1.62
C THR A 56 0.85 -7.33 2.79
N VAL A 57 -0.05 -6.42 3.14
CA VAL A 57 0.10 -5.48 4.26
C VAL A 57 -0.78 -5.94 5.43
N ARG A 58 -0.20 -6.04 6.62
CA ARG A 58 -0.90 -6.43 7.85
C ARG A 58 -0.33 -5.67 9.04
N ALA A 59 -1.11 -5.58 10.11
CA ALA A 59 -0.59 -5.08 11.38
C ALA A 59 0.57 -5.97 11.86
N ALA A 60 1.70 -5.34 12.21
CA ALA A 60 2.82 -6.03 12.83
C ALA A 60 2.41 -6.61 14.20
N PRO A 61 2.95 -7.77 14.61
CA PRO A 61 2.67 -8.32 15.93
C PRO A 61 3.32 -7.48 17.05
N GLN A 62 4.34 -6.70 16.73
CA GLN A 62 4.97 -5.76 17.64
C GLN A 62 4.45 -4.33 17.40
N ALA A 63 4.21 -3.61 18.50
CA ALA A 63 3.83 -2.20 18.46
C ALA A 63 4.90 -1.34 19.13
N LEU A 64 5.14 -0.15 18.57
CA LEU A 64 5.97 0.87 19.19
C LEU A 64 5.31 1.34 20.50
N ARG A 65 6.08 1.38 21.59
CA ARG A 65 5.63 1.92 22.88
C ARG A 65 6.13 3.35 23.01
N LEU A 66 5.22 4.30 23.07
CA LEU A 66 5.54 5.71 23.30
C LEU A 66 5.66 5.96 24.81
N VAL A 67 6.62 6.80 25.19
CA VAL A 67 6.73 7.34 26.56
C VAL A 67 6.02 8.69 26.62
N ALA A 68 5.45 9.01 27.77
CA ALA A 68 4.82 10.30 28.04
C ALA A 68 5.85 11.36 28.43
#